data_AF-A0A8S3YPK3-F1
#
_entry.id   AF-A0A8S3YPK3-F1
#
_cell.length_a   1.000
_cell.length_b   1.000
_cell.length_c   1.000
_cell.angle_alpha   90.00
_cell.angle_beta   90.00
_cell.angle_gamma   90.00
#
_symmetry.space_group_name_H-M   'P 1'
#
loop_
_entity.id
_entity.type
_entity.pdbx_description
1 polymer ?
#
loop_
_entity_poly.entity_id
_entity_poly.type
_entity_poly.pdbx_seq_one_letter_code
_entity_poly.pdbx_strand_id
1 'polypeptide(L)'
;MATSQTASVTSFKNPKLMSIPDVEIDKSGKFKYILIKVHDPDMDREFKHIVRGTAKAAYHADIYDMVVGQIEDKGLDCEILGGGRIEHDPSKKTIKIYGYSQQYGQADHSITHSILLRKFKDYDHITWSNEGY
;
A
#
# COMPACT_ATOMS: atom_id res chain seq x y z
N MET A 1 -8.55 -12.08 16.14
CA MET A 1 -8.14 -11.25 15.00
C MET A 1 -6.67 -11.52 14.74
N ALA A 2 -6.32 -12.25 13.68
CA ALA A 2 -4.92 -12.44 13.32
C ALA A 2 -4.34 -11.07 12.96
N THR A 3 -3.26 -10.65 13.62
CA THR A 3 -2.50 -9.48 13.20
C THR A 3 -1.85 -9.80 11.86
N SER A 4 -2.46 -9.35 10.76
CA SER A 4 -1.85 -9.42 9.44
C SER A 4 -0.51 -8.70 9.48
N GLN A 5 0.60 -9.44 9.30
CA GLN A 5 1.95 -8.87 9.40
C GLN A 5 2.20 -7.93 8.22
N THR A 6 2.61 -6.69 8.51
CA THR A 6 2.92 -5.69 7.46
C THR A 6 4.26 -5.96 6.76
N ALA A 7 5.15 -6.76 7.36
CA ALA A 7 6.41 -7.19 6.76
C ALA A 7 6.96 -8.42 7.50
N SER A 8 7.92 -9.12 6.89
CA SER A 8 8.67 -10.20 7.55
C SER A 8 9.59 -9.61 8.63
N VAL A 9 9.92 -10.43 9.64
CA VAL A 9 10.74 -10.00 10.79
C VAL A 9 12.13 -9.54 10.34
N THR A 10 12.71 -10.09 9.29
CA THR A 10 14.07 -9.71 8.83
C THR A 10 14.09 -8.68 7.70
N SER A 11 12.93 -8.26 7.18
CA SER A 11 12.83 -7.30 6.07
C SER A 11 13.61 -6.00 6.30
N PHE A 12 13.72 -5.54 7.55
CA PHE A 12 14.48 -4.34 7.91
C PHE A 12 16.00 -4.50 7.81
N LYS A 13 16.51 -5.71 7.57
CA LYS A 13 17.93 -5.99 7.32
C LYS A 13 18.26 -6.06 5.84
N ASN A 14 17.24 -6.17 4.98
CA ASN A 14 17.41 -6.27 3.54
C ASN A 14 17.50 -4.86 2.92
N PRO A 15 18.67 -4.45 2.39
CA PRO A 15 18.86 -3.10 1.88
C PRO A 15 17.99 -2.80 0.65
N LYS A 16 17.71 -3.81 -0.20
CA LYS A 16 16.82 -3.65 -1.36
C LYS A 16 15.40 -3.28 -0.87
N LEU A 17 14.85 -4.07 0.07
CA LEU A 17 13.52 -3.83 0.63
C LEU A 17 13.44 -2.50 1.39
N MET A 18 14.47 -2.13 2.16
CA MET A 18 14.53 -0.84 2.86
C MET A 18 14.50 0.35 1.90
N SER A 19 15.07 0.20 0.71
CA SER A 19 15.16 1.29 -0.27
C SER A 19 13.82 1.62 -0.95
N ILE A 20 12.80 0.78 -0.80
CA ILE A 20 11.45 1.03 -1.31
C ILE A 20 10.65 1.81 -0.26
N PRO A 21 9.97 2.91 -0.59
CA PRO A 21 9.09 3.56 0.38
C PRO A 21 7.87 2.71 0.73
N ASP A 22 7.49 2.63 2.00
CA ASP A 22 6.30 1.87 2.42
C ASP A 22 4.99 2.49 1.92
N VAL A 23 4.94 3.81 1.75
CA VAL A 23 3.75 4.56 1.32
C VAL A 23 4.13 5.61 0.31
N GLU A 24 3.49 5.58 -0.85
CA GLU A 24 3.47 6.68 -1.81
C GLU A 24 2.03 6.90 -2.24
N ILE A 25 1.40 7.95 -1.70
CA ILE A 25 0.02 8.35 -2.02
C ILE A 25 -0.05 9.84 -2.34
N ASP A 26 -1.04 10.24 -3.13
CA ASP A 26 -1.31 11.65 -3.39
C ASP A 26 -1.56 12.43 -2.08
N LYS A 27 -1.12 13.69 -2.06
CA LYS A 27 -1.14 14.54 -0.86
C LYS A 27 -2.55 14.88 -0.38
N SER A 28 -3.57 14.79 -1.23
CA SER A 28 -4.96 15.04 -0.87
C SER A 28 -5.90 14.50 -1.95
N GLY A 29 -7.19 14.45 -1.63
CA GLY A 29 -8.26 14.08 -2.56
C GLY A 29 -8.73 12.63 -2.42
N LYS A 30 -9.51 12.17 -3.39
CA LYS A 30 -10.04 10.81 -3.45
C LYS A 30 -9.43 10.08 -4.64
N PHE A 31 -8.83 8.93 -4.42
CA PHE A 31 -8.11 8.19 -5.45
C PHE A 31 -8.08 6.69 -5.20
N LYS A 32 -7.72 5.94 -6.24
CA LYS A 32 -7.54 4.49 -6.16
C LYS A 32 -6.19 4.19 -5.51
N TYR A 33 -6.12 3.04 -4.82
CA TYR A 33 -4.87 2.52 -4.29
C TYR A 33 -4.80 1.01 -4.45
N ILE A 34 -3.58 0.49 -4.50
CA ILE A 34 -3.27 -0.95 -4.45
C ILE A 34 -2.38 -1.25 -3.24
N LEU A 35 -2.61 -2.44 -2.66
CA LEU A 35 -1.75 -3.04 -1.65
C LEU A 35 -0.85 -4.05 -2.35
N ILE A 36 0.46 -3.90 -2.19
CA ILE A 36 1.45 -4.73 -2.89
C ILE A 36 2.33 -5.42 -1.86
N LYS A 37 2.59 -6.70 -2.04
CA LYS A 37 3.65 -7.43 -1.34
C LYS A 37 4.91 -7.41 -2.19
N VAL A 38 5.97 -6.80 -1.69
CA VAL A 38 7.29 -6.80 -2.31
C VAL A 38 8.17 -7.80 -1.58
N HIS A 39 8.89 -8.64 -2.32
CA HIS A 39 9.77 -9.65 -1.76
C HIS A 39 11.08 -9.75 -2.54
N ASP A 40 12.12 -10.23 -1.86
CA ASP A 40 13.41 -10.47 -2.49
C ASP A 40 13.44 -11.92 -3.00
N PRO A 41 13.51 -12.17 -4.31
CA PRO A 41 13.50 -13.53 -4.85
C PRO A 41 14.73 -14.35 -4.41
N ASP A 42 15.82 -13.67 -4.01
CA ASP A 42 17.05 -14.33 -3.55
C ASP A 42 16.97 -14.77 -2.07
N MET A 43 15.98 -14.28 -1.31
CA MET A 43 15.88 -14.48 0.14
C MET A 43 14.49 -15.04 0.50
N ASP A 44 14.44 -16.34 0.79
CA ASP A 44 13.18 -17.01 1.13
C ASP A 44 12.48 -16.32 2.30
N ARG A 45 11.19 -16.00 2.12
CA ARG A 45 10.28 -15.41 3.12
C ARG A 45 10.60 -13.97 3.54
N GLU A 46 11.48 -13.25 2.84
CA GLU A 46 11.66 -11.82 3.07
C GLU A 46 10.69 -10.98 2.24
N PHE A 47 9.78 -10.28 2.92
CA PHE A 47 8.80 -9.45 2.24
C PHE A 47 8.41 -8.23 3.07
N LYS A 48 7.82 -7.25 2.40
CA LYS A 48 7.06 -6.19 3.05
C LYS A 48 5.86 -5.77 2.22
N HIS A 49 4.86 -5.22 2.89
CA HIS A 49 3.71 -4.63 2.24
C HIS A 49 3.92 -3.14 2.03
N ILE A 50 3.55 -2.66 0.84
CA ILE A 50 3.61 -1.25 0.47
C ILE A 50 2.25 -0.79 -0.06
N VAL A 51 1.98 0.50 0.12
CA VAL A 51 0.76 1.16 -0.34
C VAL A 51 1.10 2.14 -1.45
N ARG A 52 0.40 2.05 -2.58
CA ARG A 52 0.54 2.95 -3.72
C ARG A 52 -0.82 3.47 -4.14
N GLY A 53 -0.97 4.78 -4.31
CA GLY A 53 -2.25 5.39 -4.69
C GLY A 53 -2.13 6.78 -5.31
N THR A 54 -2.84 7.04 -6.40
CA THR A 54 -2.80 8.34 -7.07
C THR A 54 -4.08 8.62 -7.84
N ALA A 55 -4.46 9.90 -7.90
CA ALA A 55 -5.60 10.38 -8.67
C ALA A 55 -5.32 10.40 -10.19
N LYS A 56 -4.04 10.32 -10.59
CA LYS A 56 -3.64 10.28 -12.00
C LYS A 56 -3.99 8.95 -12.69
N ALA A 57 -4.14 7.89 -11.91
CA ALA A 57 -4.44 6.56 -12.41
C ALA A 57 -5.96 6.39 -12.61
N ALA A 58 -6.37 6.03 -13.82
CA ALA A 58 -7.76 5.74 -14.13
C ALA A 58 -8.18 4.40 -13.52
N TYR A 59 -7.26 3.43 -13.47
CA TYR A 59 -7.46 2.08 -12.97
C TYR A 59 -6.40 1.68 -11.94
N HIS A 60 -6.68 0.61 -11.19
CA HIS A 60 -5.70 0.04 -10.26
C HIS A 60 -4.48 -0.54 -10.97
N ALA A 61 -4.66 -1.06 -12.19
CA ALA A 61 -3.58 -1.58 -13.03
C ALA A 61 -2.58 -0.48 -13.41
N ASP A 62 -3.05 0.72 -13.76
CA ASP A 62 -2.17 1.84 -14.08
C ASP A 62 -1.23 2.20 -12.91
N ILE A 63 -1.71 2.04 -11.65
CA ILE A 63 -0.86 2.27 -10.46
C ILE A 63 0.25 1.22 -10.39
N TYR A 64 -0.08 -0.03 -10.72
CA TYR A 64 0.89 -1.12 -10.74
C TYR A 64 1.95 -0.91 -11.85
N ASP A 65 1.52 -0.56 -13.06
CA ASP A 65 2.41 -0.32 -14.18
C ASP A 65 3.41 0.82 -13.89
N MET A 66 3.00 1.83 -13.10
CA MET A 66 3.88 2.92 -12.66
C MET A 66 4.96 2.50 -11.65
N VAL A 67 4.74 1.42 -10.90
CA VAL A 67 5.60 1.05 -9.76
C VAL A 67 6.38 -0.24 -9.96
N VAL A 68 5.90 -1.16 -10.79
CA VAL A 68 6.52 -2.49 -10.99
C VAL A 68 7.95 -2.36 -11.50
N GLY A 69 8.20 -1.53 -12.52
CA GLY A 69 9.54 -1.34 -13.05
C GLY A 69 10.53 -0.80 -12.01
N GLN A 70 10.09 0.09 -11.11
CA GLN A 70 10.94 0.63 -10.04
C GLN A 70 11.29 -0.42 -8.97
N ILE A 71 10.48 -1.46 -8.83
CA ILE A 71 10.72 -2.57 -7.90
C ILE A 71 11.66 -3.59 -8.56
N GLU A 72 11.35 -3.96 -9.81
CA GLU A 72 12.15 -4.90 -10.61
C GLU A 72 13.58 -4.38 -10.87
N ASP A 73 13.74 -3.07 -11.12
CA ASP A 73 15.05 -2.41 -11.28
C ASP A 73 15.96 -2.57 -10.04
N LYS A 74 15.37 -2.86 -8.87
CA LYS A 74 16.09 -3.13 -7.63
C LYS A 74 16.36 -4.62 -7.38
N GLY A 75 16.00 -5.48 -8.34
CA GLY A 75 16.10 -6.94 -8.23
C GLY A 75 15.15 -7.50 -7.17
N LEU A 76 13.95 -6.93 -7.07
CA LEU A 76 12.86 -7.39 -6.21
C LEU A 76 11.68 -7.83 -7.07
N ASP A 77 10.82 -8.68 -6.52
CA ASP A 77 9.57 -9.11 -7.14
C ASP A 77 8.37 -8.61 -6.31
N CYS A 78 7.21 -8.45 -6.95
CA CYS A 78 6.02 -7.94 -6.29
C CYS A 78 4.70 -8.55 -6.77
N GLU A 79 3.76 -8.64 -5.83
CA GLU A 79 2.44 -9.22 -6.02
C GLU A 79 1.37 -8.23 -5.53
N ILE A 80 0.32 -8.02 -6.34
CA ILE A 80 -0.84 -7.21 -5.94
C ILE A 80 -1.75 -8.05 -5.04
N LEU A 81 -1.95 -7.61 -3.80
CA LEU A 81 -2.83 -8.27 -2.82
C LEU A 81 -4.27 -7.72 -2.82
N GLY A 82 -4.59 -6.88 -3.79
CA GLY A 82 -5.89 -6.23 -3.97
C GLY A 82 -5.77 -4.71 -3.98
N GLY A 83 -6.92 -4.04 -4.03
CA GLY A 83 -6.97 -2.59 -3.96
C GLY A 83 -8.23 -2.05 -3.31
N GLY A 84 -8.37 -0.73 -3.42
CA GLY A 84 -9.53 0.01 -2.95
C GLY A 84 -9.39 1.49 -3.29
N ARG A 85 -9.93 2.35 -2.44
CA ARG A 85 -9.86 3.80 -2.52
C ARG A 85 -9.37 4.40 -1.22
N ILE A 86 -8.69 5.53 -1.36
CA ILE A 86 -8.27 6.39 -0.26
C ILE A 86 -8.91 7.75 -0.48
N GLU A 87 -9.50 8.29 0.59
CA GLU A 87 -9.85 9.69 0.72
C GLU A 87 -8.90 10.32 1.73
N HIS A 88 -8.13 11.30 1.29
CA HIS A 88 -7.07 11.96 2.05
C HIS A 88 -7.39 13.45 2.18
N ASP A 89 -7.67 13.91 3.40
CA ASP A 89 -7.95 15.30 3.73
C ASP A 89 -6.91 15.81 4.75
N PRO A 90 -5.80 16.42 4.30
CA PRO A 90 -4.75 16.93 5.19
C PRO A 90 -5.21 18.06 6.09
N SER A 91 -6.19 18.86 5.65
CA SER A 91 -6.70 20.00 6.42
C SER A 91 -7.40 19.52 7.69
N LYS A 92 -8.08 18.37 7.61
CA LYS A 92 -8.69 17.69 8.77
C LYS A 92 -7.80 16.60 9.36
N LYS A 93 -6.62 16.37 8.77
CA LYS A 93 -5.69 15.30 9.12
C LYS A 93 -6.39 13.93 9.18
N THR A 94 -7.20 13.65 8.16
CA THR A 94 -7.95 12.40 8.07
C THR A 94 -7.60 11.62 6.81
N ILE A 95 -7.62 10.29 6.96
CA ILE A 95 -7.51 9.34 5.86
C ILE A 95 -8.60 8.28 6.04
N LYS A 96 -9.35 8.02 4.97
CA LYS A 96 -10.36 6.95 4.92
C LYS A 96 -10.00 5.95 3.83
N ILE A 97 -9.90 4.68 4.19
CA ILE A 97 -9.58 3.56 3.29
C ILE A 97 -10.85 2.72 3.09
N TYR A 98 -11.26 2.47 1.86
CA TYR A 98 -12.51 1.75 1.60
C TYR A 98 -12.59 1.14 0.20
N GLY A 99 -13.67 0.42 -0.10
CA GLY A 99 -13.98 -0.09 -1.43
C GLY A 99 -13.09 -1.25 -1.89
N TYR A 100 -12.95 -1.43 -3.20
CA TYR A 100 -12.24 -2.56 -3.78
C TYR A 100 -11.69 -2.24 -5.18
N SER A 101 -10.78 -3.09 -5.67
CA SER A 101 -10.39 -3.10 -7.08
C SER A 101 -11.28 -4.04 -7.88
N GLN A 102 -11.80 -3.58 -9.02
CA GLN A 102 -12.60 -4.45 -9.90
C GLN A 102 -11.77 -5.62 -10.46
N GLN A 103 -10.47 -5.40 -10.70
CA GLN A 103 -9.58 -6.41 -11.29
C GLN A 103 -8.90 -7.27 -10.22
N TYR A 104 -8.47 -6.66 -9.11
CA TYR A 104 -7.65 -7.34 -8.10
C TYR A 104 -8.41 -7.69 -6.82
N GLY A 105 -9.71 -7.38 -6.75
CA GLY A 105 -10.51 -7.57 -5.55
C GLY A 105 -10.21 -6.55 -4.45
N GLN A 106 -10.78 -6.82 -3.27
CA GLN A 106 -10.61 -5.99 -2.08
C GLN A 106 -9.28 -6.33 -1.39
N ALA A 107 -8.43 -5.32 -1.18
CA ALA A 107 -7.26 -5.46 -0.32
C ALA A 107 -7.67 -5.66 1.15
N ASP A 108 -6.80 -6.30 1.94
CA ASP A 108 -6.90 -6.21 3.40
C ASP A 108 -6.61 -4.76 3.85
N HIS A 109 -7.68 -3.99 4.05
CA HIS A 109 -7.59 -2.58 4.42
C HIS A 109 -6.96 -2.38 5.79
N SER A 110 -6.97 -3.39 6.66
CA SER A 110 -6.33 -3.30 7.98
C SER A 110 -4.80 -3.25 7.88
N ILE A 111 -4.22 -3.92 6.89
CA ILE A 111 -2.79 -3.82 6.57
C ILE A 111 -2.47 -2.41 6.09
N THR A 112 -3.24 -1.91 5.13
CA THR A 112 -3.09 -0.55 4.59
C THR A 112 -3.19 0.49 5.71
N HIS A 113 -4.19 0.36 6.58
CA HIS A 113 -4.39 1.21 7.75
C HIS A 113 -3.17 1.21 8.68
N SER A 114 -2.65 0.03 9.00
CA SER A 114 -1.46 -0.12 9.84
C SER A 114 -0.22 0.54 9.23
N ILE A 115 -0.04 0.43 7.92
CA ILE A 115 1.09 1.08 7.21
C ILE A 115 0.92 2.60 7.21
N LEU A 116 -0.29 3.12 6.94
CA LEU A 116 -0.57 4.55 6.92
C LEU A 116 -0.44 5.18 8.32
N LEU A 117 -0.87 4.50 9.38
CA LEU A 117 -0.66 4.95 10.77
C LEU A 117 0.82 5.16 11.11
N ARG A 118 1.71 4.30 10.60
CA ARG A 118 3.16 4.45 10.83
C ARG A 118 3.73 5.66 10.08
N LYS A 119 3.18 5.99 8.91
CA LYS A 119 3.64 7.10 8.05
C LYS A 119 3.09 8.45 8.49
N PHE A 120 1.81 8.52 8.84
CA PHE A 120 1.07 9.74 9.20
C PHE A 120 0.80 9.77 10.69
N LYS A 121 1.86 9.85 11.49
CA LYS A 121 1.78 9.81 12.96
C LYS A 121 1.09 11.02 13.58
N ASP A 122 1.00 12.10 12.81
CA ASP A 122 0.42 13.38 13.17
C ASP A 122 -1.06 13.51 12.76
N TYR A 123 -1.63 12.45 12.18
CA TYR A 123 -3.02 12.40 11.75
C TYR A 123 -3.94 11.90 12.86
N ASP A 124 -5.01 12.64 13.11
CA ASP A 124 -5.93 12.36 14.21
C ASP A 124 -6.82 11.14 13.90
N HIS A 125 -7.23 10.95 12.64
CA HIS A 125 -8.20 9.92 12.25
C HIS A 125 -7.83 9.23 10.93
N ILE A 126 -7.17 8.08 11.02
CA ILE A 126 -7.05 7.13 9.91
C ILE A 126 -8.06 6.01 10.17
N THR A 127 -8.96 5.77 9.22
CA THR A 127 -10.05 4.78 9.34
C THR A 127 -10.12 3.89 8.12
N TRP A 128 -10.71 2.71 8.28
CA TRP A 128 -11.00 1.82 7.16
C TRP A 128 -12.35 1.14 7.30
N SER A 129 -12.95 0.77 6.17
CA SER A 129 -14.19 -0.01 6.09
C SER A 129 -14.16 -0.91 4.85
N ASN A 130 -14.66 -2.13 4.94
CA ASN A 130 -14.80 -3.02 3.77
C ASN A 130 -16.00 -2.66 2.88
N GLU A 131 -16.74 -1.62 3.23
CA GLU A 131 -17.92 -1.14 2.51
C GLU A 131 -17.57 -0.04 1.50
N GLY A 132 -18.50 0.20 0.57
CA GLY A 132 -18.44 1.30 -0.40
C GLY A 132 -17.75 0.94 -1.72
N TYR A 133 -17.77 1.90 -2.66
CA TYR A 133 -17.02 1.85 -3.91
C TYR A 133 -16.32 3.18 -4.19
#